data_AF-Q21956-F1
#
_entry.id   AF-Q21956-F1
#
_cell.length_a   1.000
_cell.length_b   1.000
_cell.length_c   1.000
_cell.angle_alpha   90.00
_cell.angle_beta   90.00
_cell.angle_gamma   90.00
#
_symmetry.space_group_name_H-M   'P 1'
#
loop_
_entity.id
_entity.type
_entity.pdbx_description
1 polymer ?
#
loop_
_entity_poly.entity_id
_entity_poly.type
_entity_poly.pdbx_seq_one_letter_code
_entity_poly.pdbx_strand_id
1 'polypeptide(L)'
;MGYVAKLFPPYYKYPVLVFLFCEFVYSAFVLAISEAYYKSAALILPIAYRIFDDTVKKNKPGFDWSPEEKEILEVYKLQMLFLWVISAIGVILCIFVMIPQFFDFNDKKGNPSHLCLVRRKLAWVMFLVIAVYVVVLGIAVFWAWTDGGAASKHFHTHFEGAEKEEIYITELEEAFDCESDDDQEVAEVTMCWEKVNKTFISHTWLDILFIAYISGHILVFLSLPFFNKKLFKDDDDVFIDEPASKLLED
;
A
#
# COMPACT_ATOMS: atom_id res chain seq x y z
N MET A 1 33.39 -7.05 -9.70
CA MET A 1 32.58 -6.03 -8.97
C MET A 1 31.79 -6.72 -7.84
N GLY A 2 31.78 -6.17 -6.62
CA GLY A 2 31.14 -6.80 -5.45
C GLY A 2 29.60 -6.86 -5.54
N TYR A 3 28.97 -7.74 -4.74
CA TYR A 3 27.50 -7.92 -4.69
C TYR A 3 26.76 -6.60 -4.42
N VAL A 4 27.33 -5.75 -3.55
CA VAL A 4 26.77 -4.44 -3.16
C VAL A 4 26.69 -3.45 -4.32
N ALA A 5 27.69 -3.43 -5.21
CA ALA A 5 27.68 -2.50 -6.34
C ALA A 5 26.53 -2.78 -7.33
N LYS A 6 26.07 -4.05 -7.40
CA LYS A 6 24.97 -4.47 -8.26
C LYS A 6 23.59 -4.09 -7.72
N LEU A 7 23.51 -3.67 -6.46
CA LEU A 7 22.28 -3.19 -5.82
C LEU A 7 21.92 -1.76 -6.22
N PHE A 8 22.84 -1.00 -6.82
CA PHE A 8 22.62 0.40 -7.18
C PHE A 8 22.57 0.61 -8.71
N PRO A 9 21.96 1.72 -9.18
CA PRO A 9 21.90 2.04 -10.60
C PRO A 9 23.29 2.14 -11.26
N PRO A 10 23.40 1.83 -12.57
CA PRO A 10 22.30 1.54 -13.49
C PRO A 10 21.75 0.11 -13.34
N TYR A 11 20.45 -0.04 -13.59
CA TYR A 11 19.77 -1.33 -13.65
C TYR A 11 19.35 -1.64 -15.07
N TYR A 12 19.31 -2.93 -15.39
CA TYR A 12 18.67 -3.40 -16.59
C TYR A 12 17.14 -3.18 -16.51
N LYS A 13 16.47 -2.92 -17.64
CA LYS A 13 15.03 -2.55 -17.63
C LYS A 13 14.11 -3.60 -16.98
N TYR A 14 14.39 -4.89 -17.14
CA TYR A 14 13.51 -5.95 -16.62
C TYR A 14 13.41 -6.00 -15.08
N PRO A 15 14.51 -6.01 -14.30
CA PRO A 15 14.38 -5.94 -12.84
C PRO A 15 13.66 -4.67 -12.36
N VAL A 16 13.85 -3.52 -13.03
CA VAL A 16 13.11 -2.29 -12.72
C VAL A 16 11.61 -2.48 -12.98
N LEU A 17 11.25 -3.06 -14.13
CA LEU A 17 9.85 -3.34 -14.47
C LEU A 17 9.20 -4.32 -13.49
N VAL A 18 9.89 -5.40 -13.12
CA VAL A 18 9.38 -6.39 -12.14
C VAL A 18 9.15 -5.73 -10.79
N PHE A 19 10.13 -4.96 -10.29
CA PHE A 19 9.98 -4.27 -9.01
C PHE A 19 8.82 -3.26 -9.04
N LEU A 20 8.77 -2.38 -10.04
CA LEU A 20 7.71 -1.38 -10.17
C LEU A 20 6.34 -2.02 -10.39
N PHE A 21 6.27 -3.19 -11.04
CA PHE A 21 5.02 -3.92 -11.19
C PHE A 21 4.55 -4.50 -9.86
N CYS A 22 5.45 -5.13 -9.09
CA CYS A 22 5.12 -5.58 -7.73
C CYS A 22 4.68 -4.41 -6.85
N GLU A 23 5.38 -3.29 -6.91
CA GLU A 23 5.06 -2.08 -6.14
C GLU A 23 3.73 -1.46 -6.57
N PHE A 24 3.45 -1.42 -7.87
CA PHE A 24 2.17 -0.99 -8.42
C PHE A 24 1.03 -1.85 -7.89
N VAL A 25 1.16 -3.17 -7.94
CA VAL A 25 0.13 -4.11 -7.46
C VAL A 25 -0.08 -3.95 -5.96
N TYR A 26 0.99 -3.88 -5.18
CA TYR A 26 0.91 -3.67 -3.73
C TYR A 26 0.23 -2.33 -3.42
N SER A 27 0.67 -1.24 -4.05
CA SER A 27 0.10 0.10 -3.89
C SER A 27 -1.38 0.14 -4.27
N ALA A 28 -1.77 -0.49 -5.38
CA ALA A 28 -3.16 -0.56 -5.81
C ALA A 28 -4.04 -1.34 -4.82
N PHE A 29 -3.51 -2.41 -4.22
CA PHE A 29 -4.20 -3.18 -3.20
C PHE A 29 -4.39 -2.38 -1.91
N VAL A 30 -3.32 -1.74 -1.41
CA VAL A 30 -3.39 -0.86 -0.23
C VAL A 30 -4.34 0.32 -0.49
N LEU A 31 -4.30 0.91 -1.69
CA LEU A 31 -5.21 1.97 -2.11
C LEU A 31 -6.68 1.55 -1.95
N ALA A 32 -7.05 0.41 -2.54
CA ALA A 32 -8.43 -0.08 -2.52
C ALA A 32 -8.91 -0.36 -1.09
N ILE A 33 -8.06 -1.00 -0.28
CA ILE A 33 -8.37 -1.31 1.13
C ILE A 33 -8.52 -0.02 1.95
N SER A 34 -7.52 0.85 1.91
CA SER A 34 -7.50 2.07 2.71
C SER A 34 -8.64 3.02 2.35
N GLU A 35 -8.98 3.14 1.07
CA GLU A 35 -10.15 3.89 0.62
C GLU A 35 -11.46 3.34 1.20
N ALA A 36 -11.65 2.02 1.12
CA ALA A 36 -12.87 1.37 1.61
C ALA A 36 -13.03 1.57 3.13
N TYR A 37 -11.98 1.29 3.91
CA TYR A 37 -12.03 1.45 5.37
C TYR A 37 -12.09 2.92 5.80
N TYR A 38 -11.43 3.83 5.09
CA TYR A 38 -11.57 5.27 5.35
C TYR A 38 -13.01 5.75 5.14
N LYS A 39 -13.64 5.38 4.03
CA LYS A 39 -15.02 5.76 3.72
C LYS A 39 -16.00 5.19 4.75
N SER A 40 -15.86 3.92 5.10
CA SER A 40 -16.70 3.28 6.12
C SER A 40 -16.51 3.96 7.49
N ALA A 41 -15.27 4.22 7.91
CA ALA A 41 -14.97 4.92 9.15
C ALA A 41 -15.56 6.36 9.17
N ALA A 42 -15.44 7.09 8.06
CA ALA A 42 -15.97 8.45 7.94
C ALA A 42 -17.50 8.51 8.04
N LEU A 43 -18.20 7.45 7.63
CA LEU A 43 -19.66 7.32 7.76
C LEU A 43 -20.08 6.90 9.17
N ILE A 44 -19.46 5.84 9.73
CA ILE A 44 -19.90 5.29 11.03
C ILE A 44 -19.54 6.18 12.21
N LEU A 45 -18.36 6.81 12.20
CA LEU A 45 -17.79 7.43 13.40
C LEU A 45 -18.67 8.57 13.93
N PRO A 46 -19.19 9.49 13.10
CA PRO A 46 -20.09 10.54 13.57
C PRO A 46 -21.39 10.02 14.19
N ILE A 47 -21.90 8.88 13.70
CA ILE A 47 -23.10 8.23 14.25
C ILE A 47 -22.74 7.56 15.58
N ALA A 48 -21.66 6.77 15.59
CA ALA A 48 -21.17 6.08 16.78
C ALA A 48 -20.83 7.04 17.93
N TYR A 49 -20.20 8.19 17.65
CA TYR A 49 -19.92 9.19 18.68
C TYR A 49 -21.20 9.72 19.33
N ARG A 50 -22.27 9.93 18.56
CA ARG A 50 -23.56 10.35 19.14
C ARG A 50 -24.19 9.23 19.98
N ILE A 51 -24.13 7.98 19.51
CA ILE A 51 -24.57 6.80 20.28
C ILE A 51 -23.82 6.72 21.62
N PHE A 52 -22.49 6.90 21.60
CA PHE A 52 -21.65 6.82 22.81
C PHE A 52 -21.91 7.98 23.76
N ASP A 53 -21.96 9.21 23.24
CA ASP A 53 -22.28 10.41 24.03
C ASP A 53 -23.67 10.31 24.68
N ASP A 54 -24.65 9.73 23.99
CA ASP A 54 -25.99 9.49 24.53
C ASP A 54 -26.02 8.40 25.59
N THR A 55 -25.30 7.30 25.37
CA THR A 55 -25.17 6.21 26.35
C THR A 55 -24.56 6.71 27.66
N VAL A 56 -23.56 7.61 27.61
CA VAL A 56 -23.00 8.26 28.80
C VAL A 56 -24.03 9.14 29.50
N LYS A 57 -24.80 9.95 28.76
CA LYS A 57 -25.84 10.81 29.34
C LYS A 57 -26.92 10.01 30.08
N LYS A 58 -27.23 8.81 29.60
CA LYS A 58 -28.15 7.87 30.23
C LYS A 58 -27.58 7.17 31.46
N ASN A 59 -26.29 7.34 31.76
CA ASN A 59 -25.58 6.71 32.88
C ASN A 59 -25.68 5.19 32.86
N LYS A 60 -25.50 4.56 31.69
CA LYS A 60 -25.46 3.10 31.58
C LYS A 60 -24.32 2.55 32.46
N PRO A 61 -24.61 1.63 33.40
CA PRO A 61 -23.59 1.12 34.31
C PRO A 61 -22.52 0.34 33.55
N GLY A 62 -21.26 0.68 33.78
CA GLY A 62 -20.11 0.04 33.14
C GLY A 62 -19.79 0.51 31.73
N PHE A 63 -20.46 1.56 31.23
CA PHE A 63 -20.09 2.22 29.98
C PHE A 63 -19.31 3.49 30.27
N ASP A 64 -18.04 3.51 29.88
CA ASP A 64 -17.20 4.69 29.79
C ASP A 64 -17.04 5.11 28.33
N TRP A 65 -16.98 6.42 28.12
CA TRP A 65 -16.64 7.00 26.83
C TRP A 65 -16.04 8.37 27.08
N SER A 66 -14.80 8.56 26.62
CA SER A 66 -13.99 9.74 26.91
C SER A 66 -13.51 10.45 25.64
N PRO A 67 -13.14 11.74 25.73
CA PRO A 67 -12.53 12.46 24.61
C PRO A 67 -11.21 11.83 24.12
N GLU A 68 -10.45 11.20 25.01
CA GLU A 68 -9.19 10.51 24.67
C GLU A 68 -9.45 9.29 23.79
N GLU A 69 -10.52 8.55 24.06
CA GLU A 69 -10.95 7.41 23.26
C GLU A 69 -11.46 7.81 21.88
N LYS A 70 -12.14 8.96 21.81
CA LYS A 70 -12.52 9.57 20.54
C LYS A 70 -11.29 9.87 19.68
N GLU A 71 -10.21 10.36 20.29
CA GLU A 71 -8.95 10.65 19.59
C GLU A 71 -8.33 9.39 18.98
N ILE A 72 -8.37 8.24 19.67
CA ILE A 72 -7.88 6.95 19.14
C ILE A 72 -8.58 6.60 17.81
N LEU A 73 -9.90 6.76 17.76
CA LEU A 73 -10.68 6.47 16.56
C LEU A 73 -10.47 7.50 15.43
N GLU A 74 -10.24 8.76 15.78
CA GLU A 74 -9.87 9.81 14.82
C GLU A 74 -8.47 9.57 14.22
N VAL A 75 -7.51 9.11 15.03
CA VAL A 75 -6.18 8.70 14.56
C VAL A 75 -6.28 7.53 13.59
N TYR A 76 -7.12 6.53 13.87
CA TYR A 76 -7.37 5.44 12.92
C TYR A 76 -7.87 5.94 11.56
N LYS A 77 -8.88 6.82 11.56
CA LYS A 77 -9.41 7.43 10.34
C LYS A 77 -8.32 8.18 9.58
N LEU A 78 -7.45 8.91 10.29
CA LEU A 78 -6.31 9.62 9.71
C LEU A 78 -5.28 8.66 9.10
N GLN A 79 -4.97 7.54 9.76
CA GLN A 79 -4.05 6.52 9.24
C GLN A 79 -4.55 5.93 7.92
N MET A 80 -5.84 5.59 7.82
CA MET A 80 -6.43 5.09 6.58
C MET A 80 -6.39 6.15 5.47
N LEU A 81 -6.62 7.42 5.81
CA LEU A 81 -6.47 8.53 4.85
C LEU A 81 -5.03 8.66 4.33
N PHE A 82 -4.03 8.59 5.22
CA PHE A 82 -2.63 8.66 4.82
C PHE A 82 -2.23 7.50 3.93
N LEU A 83 -2.62 6.26 4.28
CA LEU A 83 -2.40 5.10 3.42
C LEU A 83 -3.04 5.30 2.04
N TRP A 84 -4.29 5.77 2.00
CA TRP A 84 -5.01 6.01 0.76
C TRP A 84 -4.27 7.02 -0.14
N VAL A 85 -3.87 8.18 0.41
CA VAL A 85 -3.18 9.23 -0.34
C VAL A 85 -1.79 8.78 -0.80
N ILE A 86 -1.01 8.16 0.08
CA ILE A 86 0.35 7.69 -0.24
C ILE A 86 0.29 6.59 -1.30
N SER A 87 -0.64 5.64 -1.18
CA SER A 87 -0.83 4.59 -2.19
C SER A 87 -1.29 5.13 -3.54
N ALA A 88 -2.14 6.16 -3.57
CA ALA A 88 -2.53 6.83 -4.82
C ALA A 88 -1.32 7.47 -5.52
N ILE A 89 -0.50 8.19 -4.76
CA ILE A 89 0.76 8.75 -5.25
C ILE A 89 1.68 7.64 -5.76
N GLY A 90 1.76 6.52 -5.04
CA GLY A 90 2.53 5.33 -5.41
C GLY A 90 2.16 4.74 -6.75
N VAL A 91 0.87 4.51 -6.99
CA VAL A 91 0.33 4.02 -8.27
C VAL A 91 0.74 4.97 -9.40
N ILE A 92 0.56 6.27 -9.20
CA ILE A 92 0.92 7.30 -10.18
C ILE A 92 2.43 7.30 -10.46
N LEU A 93 3.26 7.29 -9.41
CA LEU A 93 4.73 7.24 -9.53
C LEU A 93 5.19 5.97 -10.26
N CYS A 94 4.62 4.82 -9.94
CA CYS A 94 4.94 3.56 -10.61
C CYS A 94 4.66 3.66 -12.11
N ILE A 95 3.49 4.18 -12.51
CA ILE A 95 3.15 4.38 -13.92
C ILE A 95 4.17 5.33 -14.59
N PHE A 96 4.46 6.48 -13.98
CA PHE A 96 5.38 7.47 -14.54
C PHE A 96 6.81 6.94 -14.73
N VAL A 97 7.30 6.10 -13.81
CA VAL A 97 8.66 5.53 -13.90
C VAL A 97 8.69 4.31 -14.82
N MET A 98 7.58 3.56 -14.93
CA MET A 98 7.47 2.35 -15.73
C MET A 98 7.33 2.65 -17.23
N ILE A 99 6.52 3.64 -17.63
CA ILE A 99 6.27 3.99 -19.05
C ILE A 99 7.59 4.21 -19.83
N PRO A 100 8.56 5.03 -19.36
CA PRO A 100 9.80 5.26 -20.08
C PRO A 100 10.66 4.01 -20.29
N GLN A 101 10.47 2.95 -19.49
CA GLN A 101 11.24 1.70 -19.61
C GLN A 101 10.83 0.84 -20.82
N PHE A 102 9.65 1.09 -21.40
CA PHE A 102 9.18 0.41 -22.61
C PHE A 102 9.81 0.96 -23.90
N PHE A 103 10.39 2.16 -23.84
CA PHE A 103 11.04 2.78 -24.99
C PHE A 103 12.54 2.47 -24.99
N ASP A 104 13.04 2.05 -26.15
CA ASP A 104 14.48 1.99 -26.41
C ASP A 104 14.94 3.35 -26.95
N PHE A 105 16.10 3.79 -26.46
CA PHE A 105 16.74 5.06 -26.77
C PHE A 105 18.09 4.79 -27.42
N ASN A 106 18.44 5.55 -28.44
CA ASN A 106 19.75 5.40 -29.07
C ASN A 106 20.86 5.87 -28.12
N ASP A 107 21.88 5.04 -27.94
CA ASP A 107 23.11 5.44 -27.24
C ASP A 107 23.93 6.42 -28.09
N LYS A 108 25.09 6.84 -27.56
CA LYS A 108 26.02 7.72 -28.30
C LYS A 108 26.56 7.12 -29.60
N LYS A 109 26.50 5.78 -29.75
CA LYS A 109 26.95 5.03 -30.93
C LYS A 109 25.80 4.79 -31.93
N GLY A 110 24.57 5.20 -31.61
CA GLY A 110 23.38 4.97 -32.43
C GLY A 110 22.72 3.61 -32.21
N ASN A 111 23.22 2.80 -31.27
CA ASN A 111 22.66 1.50 -30.97
C ASN A 111 21.45 1.65 -30.04
N PRO A 112 20.37 0.88 -30.25
CA PRO A 112 19.23 0.89 -29.35
C PRO A 112 19.66 0.37 -27.98
N SER A 113 19.46 1.19 -26.95
CA SER A 113 19.76 0.87 -25.56
C SER A 113 18.66 1.41 -24.66
N HIS A 114 18.60 0.99 -23.41
CA HIS A 114 17.50 1.38 -22.53
C HIS A 114 17.80 2.69 -21.79
N LEU A 115 16.74 3.40 -21.41
CA LEU A 115 16.81 4.73 -20.80
C LEU A 115 17.80 4.83 -19.63
N CYS A 116 17.81 3.83 -18.74
CA CYS A 116 18.66 3.83 -17.56
C CYS A 116 20.16 3.72 -17.87
N LEU A 117 20.53 3.09 -19.01
CA LEU A 117 21.91 3.08 -19.49
C LEU A 117 22.27 4.37 -20.23
N VAL A 118 21.38 4.89 -21.08
CA VAL A 118 21.65 6.11 -21.85
C VAL A 118 21.78 7.32 -20.93
N ARG A 119 20.87 7.46 -19.96
CA ARG A 119 20.78 8.61 -19.07
C ARG A 119 20.96 8.20 -17.61
N ARG A 120 22.20 7.84 -17.24
CA ARG A 120 22.55 7.42 -15.87
C ARG A 120 22.11 8.39 -14.77
N LYS A 121 22.16 9.71 -15.02
CA LYS A 121 21.66 10.72 -14.06
C LYS A 121 20.15 10.58 -13.80
N LEU A 122 19.38 10.32 -14.85
CA LEU A 122 17.93 10.13 -14.73
C LEU A 122 17.60 8.85 -13.96
N ALA A 123 18.37 7.77 -14.18
CA ALA A 123 18.22 6.52 -13.44
C ALA A 123 18.43 6.73 -11.93
N TRP A 124 19.43 7.52 -11.53
CA TRP A 124 19.65 7.87 -10.13
C TRP A 124 18.52 8.71 -9.54
N VAL A 125 17.99 9.68 -10.28
CA VAL A 125 16.84 10.48 -9.82
C VAL A 125 15.60 9.60 -9.62
N MET A 126 15.28 8.74 -10.58
CA MET A 126 14.15 7.80 -10.47
C MET A 126 14.33 6.85 -9.28
N PHE A 127 15.54 6.31 -9.10
CA PHE A 127 15.87 5.46 -7.96
C PHE A 127 15.63 6.17 -6.63
N LEU A 128 16.10 7.41 -6.47
CA LEU A 128 15.90 8.18 -5.25
C LEU A 128 14.43 8.49 -4.97
N VAL A 129 13.66 8.86 -6.01
CA VAL A 129 12.22 9.12 -5.87
C VAL A 129 11.48 7.88 -5.38
N ILE A 130 11.74 6.72 -6.01
CA ILE A 130 11.10 5.47 -5.62
C ILE A 130 11.58 5.00 -4.24
N ALA A 131 12.87 5.15 -3.92
CA ALA A 131 13.40 4.78 -2.61
C ALA A 131 12.76 5.61 -1.49
N VAL A 132 12.62 6.92 -1.67
CA VAL A 132 11.92 7.79 -0.71
C VAL A 132 10.46 7.39 -0.57
N TYR A 133 9.78 7.14 -1.71
CA TYR A 133 8.40 6.68 -1.70
C TYR A 133 8.22 5.39 -0.90
N VAL A 134 9.04 4.36 -1.17
CA VAL A 134 9.01 3.08 -0.46
C VAL A 134 9.20 3.30 1.04
N VAL A 135 10.16 4.12 1.46
CA VAL A 135 10.36 4.43 2.88
C VAL A 135 9.12 5.09 3.49
N VAL A 136 8.51 6.06 2.81
CA VAL A 136 7.29 6.75 3.29
C VAL A 136 6.11 5.78 3.39
N LEU A 137 5.90 4.93 2.38
CA LEU A 137 4.87 3.89 2.41
C LEU A 137 5.12 2.91 3.55
N GLY A 138 6.36 2.46 3.75
CA GLY A 138 6.73 1.57 4.84
C GLY A 138 6.45 2.16 6.22
N ILE A 139 6.72 3.44 6.42
CA ILE A 139 6.38 4.16 7.67
C ILE A 139 4.86 4.20 7.85
N ALA A 140 4.09 4.51 6.81
CA ALA A 140 2.64 4.58 6.89
C ALA A 140 1.99 3.22 7.17
N VAL A 141 2.46 2.16 6.50
CA VAL A 141 2.00 0.77 6.74
C VAL A 141 2.35 0.33 8.15
N PHE A 142 3.57 0.63 8.61
CA PHE A 142 3.97 0.32 9.98
C PHE A 142 3.12 1.05 11.01
N TRP A 143 2.84 2.35 10.81
CA TRP A 143 1.99 3.13 11.71
C TRP A 143 0.56 2.61 11.77
N ALA A 144 -0.04 2.28 10.62
CA ALA A 144 -1.36 1.67 10.59
C ALA A 144 -1.39 0.28 11.25
N TRP A 145 -0.31 -0.48 11.11
CA TRP A 145 -0.17 -1.80 11.72
C TRP A 145 -0.07 -1.74 13.26
N THR A 146 0.63 -0.75 13.83
CA THR A 146 0.81 -0.66 15.29
C THR A 146 -0.48 -0.29 16.03
N ASP A 147 -1.24 0.70 15.54
CA ASP A 147 -2.38 1.24 16.30
C ASP A 147 -3.75 0.80 15.75
N GLY A 148 -3.81 0.40 14.48
CA GLY A 148 -5.09 0.16 13.79
C GLY A 148 -5.88 -1.02 14.35
N GLY A 149 -5.20 -2.10 14.75
CA GLY A 149 -5.86 -3.25 15.36
C GLY A 149 -6.46 -2.95 16.73
N ALA A 150 -5.79 -2.09 17.53
CA ALA A 150 -6.29 -1.65 18.82
C ALA A 150 -7.53 -0.75 18.66
N ALA A 151 -7.51 0.16 17.68
CA ALA A 151 -8.65 1.03 17.37
C ALA A 151 -9.90 0.23 16.95
N SER A 152 -9.74 -0.81 16.12
CA SER A 152 -10.86 -1.70 15.74
C SER A 152 -11.49 -2.35 16.96
N LYS A 153 -10.69 -2.98 17.83
CA LYS A 153 -11.21 -3.64 19.05
C LYS A 153 -11.88 -2.64 19.97
N HIS A 154 -11.29 -1.45 20.11
CA HIS A 154 -11.82 -0.38 20.95
C HIS A 154 -13.19 0.09 20.47
N PHE A 155 -13.34 0.35 19.17
CA PHE A 155 -14.63 0.67 18.56
C PHE A 155 -15.68 -0.42 18.79
N HIS A 156 -15.39 -1.67 18.45
CA HIS A 156 -16.38 -2.75 18.56
C HIS A 156 -16.81 -3.01 20.01
N THR A 157 -15.89 -2.89 20.97
CA THR A 157 -16.20 -3.04 22.40
C THR A 157 -17.20 -1.97 22.87
N HIS A 158 -16.96 -0.70 22.50
CA HIS A 158 -17.88 0.39 22.84
C HIS A 158 -19.20 0.27 22.08
N PHE A 159 -19.13 -0.12 20.80
CA PHE A 159 -20.31 -0.26 19.98
C PHE A 159 -21.23 -1.38 20.45
N GLU A 160 -20.71 -2.53 20.85
CA GLU A 160 -21.49 -3.59 21.49
C GLU A 160 -22.04 -3.17 22.85
N GLY A 161 -21.23 -2.45 23.64
CA GLY A 161 -21.59 -1.97 24.97
C GLY A 161 -22.56 -0.79 25.00
N ALA A 162 -22.75 -0.08 23.89
CA ALA A 162 -23.59 1.12 23.85
C ALA A 162 -25.10 0.82 23.78
N GLU A 163 -25.92 1.78 24.21
CA GLU A 163 -27.37 1.73 24.04
C GLU A 163 -27.75 2.36 22.71
N LYS A 164 -28.42 1.60 21.84
CA LYS A 164 -28.69 1.99 20.46
C LYS A 164 -30.18 2.24 20.30
N GLU A 165 -30.56 3.51 20.27
CA GLU A 165 -31.93 3.90 19.99
C GLU A 165 -32.27 3.71 18.51
N GLU A 166 -33.56 3.53 18.24
CA GLU A 166 -34.13 3.38 16.89
C GLU A 166 -33.68 4.51 15.96
N ILE A 167 -33.59 5.75 16.44
CA ILE A 167 -33.13 6.90 15.65
C ILE A 167 -31.72 6.68 15.07
N TYR A 168 -30.80 6.15 15.88
CA TYR A 168 -29.44 5.89 15.42
C TYR A 168 -29.38 4.68 14.51
N ILE A 169 -30.24 3.69 14.73
CA ILE A 169 -30.35 2.50 13.89
C ILE A 169 -30.85 2.89 12.49
N THR A 170 -31.92 3.70 12.39
CA THR A 170 -32.40 4.23 11.11
C THR A 170 -31.32 5.05 10.39
N GLU A 171 -30.53 5.84 11.12
CA GLU A 171 -29.42 6.58 10.50
C GLU A 171 -28.30 5.65 9.99
N LEU A 172 -28.05 4.52 10.66
CA LEU A 172 -27.14 3.49 10.18
C LEU A 172 -27.66 2.79 8.92
N GLU A 173 -28.97 2.47 8.90
CA GLU A 173 -29.66 1.89 7.74
C GLU A 173 -29.52 2.80 6.52
N GLU A 174 -29.78 4.10 6.69
CA GLU A 174 -29.62 5.10 5.62
C GLU A 174 -28.15 5.27 5.18
N ALA A 175 -27.21 5.30 6.13
CA ALA A 175 -25.79 5.53 5.83
C ALA A 175 -25.14 4.34 5.12
N PHE A 176 -25.54 3.11 5.45
CA PHE A 176 -24.97 1.88 4.90
C PHE A 176 -25.84 1.21 3.85
N ASP A 177 -27.06 1.71 3.58
CA ASP A 177 -28.05 1.08 2.69
C ASP A 177 -28.25 -0.39 3.10
N CYS A 178 -28.70 -0.58 4.35
CA CYS A 178 -28.89 -1.87 5.00
C CYS A 178 -30.20 -1.89 5.78
N GLU A 179 -30.61 -3.09 6.18
CA GLU A 179 -31.82 -3.31 6.96
C GLU A 179 -31.43 -3.89 8.32
N SER A 180 -32.10 -3.45 9.37
CA SER A 180 -32.00 -3.98 10.72
C SER A 180 -33.35 -4.60 11.12
N ASP A 181 -33.68 -5.72 10.47
CA ASP A 181 -34.84 -6.50 10.89
C ASP A 181 -34.49 -7.43 12.05
N ASP A 182 -35.28 -7.38 13.12
CA ASP A 182 -35.18 -8.28 14.27
C ASP A 182 -35.66 -9.70 13.92
N ASP A 183 -36.54 -9.85 12.92
CA ASP A 183 -37.23 -11.11 12.60
C ASP A 183 -36.42 -12.06 11.69
N GLN A 184 -35.15 -11.73 11.39
CA GLN A 184 -34.21 -12.54 10.58
C GLN A 184 -34.68 -12.86 9.15
N GLU A 185 -35.64 -12.15 8.58
CA GLU A 185 -36.08 -12.38 7.19
C GLU A 185 -35.10 -11.80 6.15
N VAL A 186 -34.16 -10.97 6.61
CA VAL A 186 -33.18 -10.28 5.77
C VAL A 186 -31.98 -11.19 5.50
N ALA A 187 -31.52 -11.22 4.24
CA ALA A 187 -30.30 -11.92 3.89
C ALA A 187 -29.12 -11.38 4.72
N GLU A 188 -28.24 -12.24 5.22
CA GLU A 188 -27.17 -11.82 6.15
C GLU A 188 -26.34 -10.64 5.61
N VAL A 189 -26.06 -10.65 4.30
CA VAL A 189 -25.29 -9.62 3.58
C VAL A 189 -25.90 -8.21 3.66
N THR A 190 -27.21 -8.10 3.87
CA THR A 190 -27.93 -6.82 4.00
C THR A 190 -28.12 -6.37 5.45
N MET A 191 -27.67 -7.15 6.44
CA MET A 191 -27.75 -6.76 7.85
C MET A 191 -26.78 -5.63 8.18
N CYS A 192 -27.28 -4.57 8.83
CA CYS A 192 -26.45 -3.44 9.24
C CYS A 192 -25.30 -3.83 10.17
N TRP A 193 -25.52 -4.77 11.10
CA TRP A 193 -24.48 -5.21 12.03
C TRP A 193 -23.28 -5.85 11.33
N GLU A 194 -23.50 -6.55 10.20
CA GLU A 194 -22.41 -7.13 9.43
C GLU A 194 -21.57 -6.04 8.74
N LYS A 195 -22.21 -4.99 8.20
CA LYS A 195 -21.52 -3.83 7.61
C LYS A 195 -20.74 -3.04 8.65
N VAL A 196 -21.30 -2.86 9.86
CA VAL A 196 -20.58 -2.22 10.97
C VAL A 196 -19.37 -3.04 11.38
N ASN A 197 -19.49 -4.37 11.50
CA ASN A 197 -18.37 -5.25 11.82
C ASN A 197 -17.25 -5.23 10.78
N LYS A 198 -17.56 -4.86 9.53
CA LYS A 198 -16.58 -4.70 8.44
C LYS A 198 -16.08 -3.26 8.28
N THR A 199 -16.47 -2.34 9.16
CA THR A 199 -16.10 -0.92 9.04
C THR A 199 -14.66 -0.63 9.47
N PHE A 200 -14.10 -1.44 10.36
CA PHE A 200 -12.70 -1.32 10.78
C PHE A 200 -11.89 -2.50 10.24
N ILE A 201 -10.67 -2.21 9.80
CA ILE A 201 -9.76 -3.25 9.33
C ILE A 201 -9.35 -4.13 10.52
N SER A 202 -9.48 -5.45 10.36
CA SER A 202 -9.08 -6.38 11.40
C SER A 202 -7.55 -6.41 11.54
N HIS A 203 -7.09 -6.76 12.74
CA HIS A 203 -5.67 -6.96 13.03
C HIS A 203 -5.02 -7.94 12.04
N THR A 204 -5.74 -9.02 11.69
CA THR A 204 -5.25 -10.03 10.74
C THR A 204 -4.98 -9.44 9.35
N TRP A 205 -5.84 -8.54 8.86
CA TRP A 205 -5.60 -7.90 7.57
C TRP A 205 -4.43 -6.93 7.61
N LEU A 206 -4.25 -6.20 8.71
CA LEU A 206 -3.07 -5.36 8.92
C LEU A 206 -1.78 -6.19 8.98
N ASP A 207 -1.78 -7.34 9.67
CA ASP A 207 -0.65 -8.27 9.70
C ASP A 207 -0.28 -8.73 8.29
N ILE A 208 -1.27 -9.12 7.48
CA ILE A 208 -1.06 -9.55 6.11
C ILE A 208 -0.44 -8.41 5.28
N LEU A 209 -0.97 -7.19 5.39
CA LEU A 209 -0.45 -6.03 4.66
C LEU A 209 1.00 -5.72 5.02
N PHE A 210 1.34 -5.77 6.30
CA PHE A 210 2.69 -5.50 6.79
C PHE A 210 3.67 -6.62 6.41
N ILE A 211 3.30 -7.88 6.59
CA ILE A 211 4.13 -9.03 6.22
C ILE A 211 4.34 -9.06 4.70
N ALA A 212 3.30 -8.82 3.90
CA ALA A 212 3.41 -8.73 2.44
C ALA A 212 4.37 -7.61 2.02
N TYR A 213 4.32 -6.46 2.68
CA TYR A 213 5.25 -5.35 2.43
C TYR A 213 6.70 -5.77 2.69
N ILE A 214 7.00 -6.27 3.89
CA ILE A 214 8.37 -6.63 4.29
C ILE A 214 8.91 -7.77 3.44
N SER A 215 8.15 -8.86 3.31
CA SER A 215 8.57 -10.03 2.55
C SER A 215 8.74 -9.71 1.06
N GLY A 216 7.81 -8.96 0.46
CA GLY A 216 7.88 -8.53 -0.93
C GLY A 216 9.14 -7.71 -1.21
N HIS A 217 9.44 -6.72 -0.37
CA HIS A 217 10.63 -5.90 -0.51
C HIS A 217 11.92 -6.72 -0.33
N ILE A 218 12.00 -7.58 0.69
CA ILE A 218 13.18 -8.44 0.91
C ILE A 218 13.43 -9.34 -0.32
N LEU A 219 12.39 -9.98 -0.84
CA LEU A 219 12.50 -10.85 -2.02
C LEU A 219 13.01 -10.09 -3.25
N VAL A 220 12.46 -8.89 -3.50
CA VAL A 220 12.94 -8.08 -4.62
C VAL A 220 14.38 -7.65 -4.42
N PHE A 221 14.75 -7.13 -3.25
CA PHE A 221 16.13 -6.70 -2.95
C PHE A 221 17.14 -7.83 -3.13
N LEU A 222 16.81 -9.05 -2.70
CA LEU A 222 17.67 -10.23 -2.88
C LEU A 222 17.78 -10.66 -4.35
N SER A 223 16.74 -10.43 -5.15
CA SER A 223 16.70 -10.80 -6.56
C SER A 223 17.47 -9.84 -7.48
N LEU A 224 17.57 -8.55 -7.11
CA LEU A 224 18.17 -7.50 -7.96
C LEU A 224 19.59 -7.85 -8.46
N PRO A 225 20.53 -8.33 -7.62
CA PRO A 225 21.89 -8.65 -8.08
C PRO A 225 21.94 -9.80 -9.09
N PHE A 226 20.98 -10.73 -9.06
CA PHE A 226 20.90 -11.83 -10.02
C PHE A 226 20.50 -11.32 -11.40
N PHE A 227 19.49 -10.44 -11.46
CA PHE A 227 19.03 -9.86 -12.72
C PHE A 227 20.00 -8.81 -13.29
N ASN A 228 20.72 -8.08 -12.44
CA ASN A 228 21.69 -7.09 -12.88
C ASN A 228 23.03 -7.70 -13.35
N LYS A 229 23.23 -9.02 -13.24
CA LYS A 229 24.44 -9.70 -13.77
C LYS A 229 24.65 -9.44 -15.27
N LYS A 230 23.57 -9.31 -16.04
CA LYS A 230 23.64 -9.05 -17.50
C LYS A 230 24.26 -7.70 -17.85
N LEU A 231 24.20 -6.72 -16.96
CA LEU A 231 24.76 -5.39 -17.20
C LEU A 231 26.29 -5.34 -17.03
N PHE A 232 26.84 -6.29 -16.27
CA PHE A 232 28.25 -6.42 -15.94
C PHE A 232 28.84 -7.73 -16.43
N LYS A 233 28.22 -8.37 -17.44
CA LYS A 233 28.96 -9.34 -18.23
C LYS A 233 29.97 -8.50 -19.00
N ASP A 234 31.24 -8.62 -18.61
CA ASP A 234 32.34 -7.84 -19.16
C ASP A 234 32.29 -7.90 -20.70
N ASP A 235 32.47 -6.76 -21.35
CA ASP A 235 32.62 -6.63 -22.82
C ASP A 235 33.82 -7.47 -23.36
N ASP A 236 34.54 -8.19 -22.49
CA ASP A 236 35.67 -9.05 -22.83
C ASP A 236 35.27 -10.20 -23.78
N ASP A 237 34.01 -10.66 -23.77
CA ASP A 237 33.56 -11.70 -24.71
C ASP A 237 33.30 -11.16 -26.14
N VAL A 238 33.29 -9.84 -26.37
CA VAL A 238 33.03 -9.26 -27.71
C VAL A 238 34.33 -8.81 -28.40
N PHE A 239 35.44 -8.65 -27.69
CA PHE A 239 36.68 -8.15 -28.28
C PHE A 239 37.62 -9.20 -28.86
N ILE A 240 37.31 -10.50 -28.78
CA ILE A 240 38.26 -11.53 -29.24
C ILE A 240 38.00 -12.05 -30.67
N ASP A 241 36.79 -11.95 -31.24
CA ASP A 241 36.50 -12.74 -32.46
C ASP A 241 36.47 -12.03 -33.82
N GLU A 242 36.68 -10.72 -33.95
CA GLU A 242 36.84 -10.09 -35.28
C GLU A 242 37.78 -8.86 -35.25
N PRO A 243 38.91 -8.79 -35.99
CA PRO A 243 39.50 -9.74 -36.93
C PRO A 243 41.02 -9.94 -36.73
N ALA A 244 41.44 -10.82 -35.82
CA ALA A 244 42.79 -11.38 -35.92
C ALA A 244 42.90 -12.39 -37.08
N SER A 245 41.78 -12.92 -37.58
CA SER A 245 41.74 -13.83 -38.72
C SER A 245 41.90 -13.16 -40.08
N LYS A 246 41.61 -11.84 -40.23
CA LYS A 246 41.84 -11.15 -41.51
C LYS A 246 43.28 -10.68 -41.74
N LEU A 247 44.15 -10.77 -40.74
CA LEU A 247 45.56 -10.39 -40.89
C LEU A 247 46.50 -11.58 -41.15
N LEU A 248 45.95 -12.79 -41.29
CA LEU A 248 46.73 -14.00 -41.58
C LEU A 248 46.34 -14.69 -42.90
N GLU A 249 45.43 -14.10 -43.69
CA GLU A 249 45.08 -14.62 -45.01
C GLU A 249 45.45 -13.70 -46.19
N ASP A 250 46.13 -12.56 -45.94
CA ASP A 250 46.76 -11.72 -46.98
C ASP A 250 48.29 -11.71 -46.82
#